data_AF-A0A1W1Z6N4-F1
#
_entry.id   AF-A0A1W1Z6N4-F1
#
_cell.length_a   1.000
_cell.length_b   1.000
_cell.length_c   1.000
_cell.angle_alpha   90.00
_cell.angle_beta   90.00
_cell.angle_gamma   90.00
#
_symmetry.space_group_name_H-M   'P 1'
#
loop_
_entity.id
_entity.type
_entity.pdbx_description
1 polymer ?
#
loop_
_entity_poly.entity_id
_entity_poly.type
_entity_poly.pdbx_seq_one_letter_code
_entity_poly.pdbx_strand_id
1 'polypeptide(L)'
;MNKAFLAACLASLLVIAGCSGQKSQTPATPPAQQQGGGQQAQHNMANMANMEDPNPIMAQMNQALDDVTAKSQANKLTEARPSASNLVTLNNRLSSHFSDTGFRDRLSQAITALNSEVNKPTPDKAAVEKQVENIRRLMTEAPNKIMAH
;
A
#
# COMPACT_ATOMS: atom_id res chain seq x y z
N MET A 1 27.70 26.37 -20.87
CA MET A 1 26.54 26.58 -21.75
C MET A 1 26.70 25.65 -22.93
N ASN A 2 25.82 24.66 -23.11
CA ASN A 2 25.61 23.97 -24.38
C ASN A 2 24.19 23.39 -24.39
N LYS A 3 23.44 23.85 -25.39
CA LYS A 3 22.02 23.57 -25.65
C LYS A 3 21.95 22.32 -26.54
N ALA A 4 21.01 21.42 -26.28
CA ALA A 4 20.49 20.51 -27.29
C ALA A 4 19.05 20.11 -26.94
N PHE A 5 18.13 20.94 -27.41
CA PHE A 5 16.74 20.60 -27.68
C PHE A 5 16.70 19.69 -28.92
N LEU A 6 15.92 18.61 -28.92
CA LEU A 6 15.27 18.02 -30.11
C LEU A 6 14.28 16.93 -29.66
N ALA A 7 12.98 17.17 -29.80
CA ALA A 7 12.06 16.58 -30.79
C ALA A 7 11.65 15.12 -30.46
N ALA A 8 10.43 14.86 -29.94
CA ALA A 8 9.12 14.86 -30.61
C ALA A 8 8.96 13.76 -31.69
N CYS A 9 8.10 12.77 -31.42
CA CYS A 9 7.41 11.83 -32.33
C CYS A 9 6.75 10.74 -31.47
N LEU A 10 5.62 10.10 -31.77
CA LEU A 10 4.45 10.36 -32.60
C LEU A 10 3.50 9.18 -32.24
N ALA A 11 2.22 9.49 -32.10
CA ALA A 11 1.03 8.64 -32.09
C ALA A 11 1.16 7.13 -32.34
N SER A 12 0.37 6.34 -31.59
CA SER A 12 -0.41 5.22 -32.16
C SER A 12 -1.68 4.95 -31.34
N LEU A 13 -2.82 5.12 -32.02
CA LEU A 13 -4.18 4.76 -31.64
C LEU A 13 -4.51 3.33 -32.11
N LEU A 14 -5.66 2.82 -31.64
CA LEU A 14 -6.45 1.65 -32.11
C LEU A 14 -6.08 0.32 -31.41
N VAL A 15 -6.99 -0.55 -30.97
CA VAL A 15 -8.30 -0.97 -31.50
C VAL A 15 -9.21 -1.46 -30.36
N ILE A 16 -10.50 -1.09 -30.39
CA ILE A 16 -11.58 -1.74 -29.61
C ILE A 16 -12.33 -2.67 -30.57
N ALA A 17 -12.43 -3.97 -30.27
CA ALA A 17 -13.30 -4.90 -30.98
C ALA A 17 -13.64 -6.14 -30.12
N GLY A 18 -14.90 -6.57 -30.14
CA GLY A 18 -15.36 -7.88 -29.63
C GLY A 18 -16.35 -7.77 -28.47
N CYS A 19 -17.65 -7.50 -28.66
CA CYS A 19 -18.73 -8.33 -29.24
C CYS A 19 -19.30 -9.38 -28.25
N SER A 20 -20.37 -8.95 -27.57
CA SER A 20 -21.64 -9.62 -27.28
C SER A 20 -21.77 -11.15 -27.38
N GLY A 21 -22.22 -11.75 -26.27
CA GLY A 21 -22.81 -13.08 -26.20
C GLY A 21 -23.85 -13.18 -25.08
N GLN A 22 -25.04 -12.63 -25.31
CA GLN A 22 -26.20 -12.72 -24.43
C GLN A 22 -27.08 -13.91 -24.88
N LYS A 23 -27.29 -14.89 -24.00
CA LYS A 23 -28.26 -15.97 -24.21
C LYS A 23 -29.28 -15.93 -23.07
N SER A 24 -30.47 -15.47 -23.38
CA SER A 24 -31.65 -15.50 -22.52
C SER A 24 -32.16 -16.94 -22.38
N GLN A 25 -32.58 -17.33 -21.18
CA GLN A 25 -33.71 -18.24 -20.92
C GLN A 25 -34.04 -18.28 -19.41
N THR A 26 -35.16 -17.68 -19.02
CA THR A 26 -36.02 -18.06 -17.87
C THR A 26 -37.15 -18.97 -18.40
N PRO A 27 -37.92 -19.77 -17.60
CA PRO A 27 -38.26 -19.70 -16.16
C PRO A 27 -38.02 -21.04 -15.40
N ALA A 28 -38.18 -21.27 -14.09
CA ALA A 28 -39.24 -20.94 -13.14
C ALA A 28 -38.77 -21.10 -11.65
N THR A 29 -39.48 -20.46 -10.71
CA THR A 29 -39.39 -20.62 -9.24
C THR A 29 -40.62 -21.38 -8.70
N PRO A 30 -40.65 -21.88 -7.43
CA PRO A 30 -39.63 -22.56 -6.60
C PRO A 30 -40.18 -23.89 -6.00
N PRO A 31 -39.41 -24.63 -5.18
CA PRO A 31 -39.79 -24.59 -3.77
C PRO A 31 -38.60 -24.29 -2.85
N ALA A 32 -38.92 -23.64 -1.74
CA ALA A 32 -38.02 -23.31 -0.66
C ALA A 32 -37.34 -24.56 -0.08
N GLN A 33 -36.01 -24.53 0.03
CA GLN A 33 -35.30 -25.31 1.04
C GLN A 33 -34.27 -24.42 1.75
N GLN A 34 -34.31 -24.56 3.07
CA GLN A 34 -33.64 -23.74 4.07
C GLN A 34 -32.17 -23.52 3.78
N GLN A 35 -31.80 -22.24 3.61
CA GLN A 35 -30.42 -21.79 3.73
C GLN A 35 -30.08 -21.69 5.23
N GLY A 36 -29.86 -22.85 5.84
CA GLY A 36 -29.25 -22.96 7.17
C GLY A 36 -27.82 -22.43 7.10
N GLY A 37 -27.53 -21.44 7.94
CA GLY A 37 -26.23 -20.80 8.03
C GLY A 37 -25.11 -21.82 8.27
N GLY A 38 -24.03 -21.68 7.49
CA GLY A 38 -22.82 -22.50 7.67
C GLY A 38 -21.68 -22.13 6.74
N GLN A 39 -21.98 -21.72 5.50
CA GLN A 39 -20.92 -21.53 4.48
C GLN A 39 -20.39 -20.09 4.37
N GLN A 40 -21.12 -19.07 4.85
CA GLN A 40 -20.61 -17.68 4.88
C GLN A 40 -19.69 -17.41 6.08
N ALA A 41 -19.84 -18.16 7.18
CA ALA A 41 -18.93 -18.08 8.32
C ALA A 41 -17.57 -18.72 8.01
N GLN A 42 -17.53 -19.76 7.16
CA GLN A 42 -16.32 -20.51 6.89
C GLN A 42 -15.32 -19.75 6.00
N HIS A 43 -15.80 -18.96 5.03
CA HIS A 43 -14.94 -18.10 4.22
C HIS A 43 -14.43 -16.88 4.99
N ASN A 44 -15.21 -16.36 5.95
CA ASN A 44 -14.78 -15.24 6.79
C ASN A 44 -13.79 -15.68 7.89
N MET A 45 -13.91 -16.94 8.37
CA MET A 45 -12.95 -17.51 9.32
C MET A 45 -11.63 -17.95 8.66
N ALA A 46 -11.64 -18.36 7.39
CA ALA A 46 -10.40 -18.67 6.66
C ALA A 46 -9.50 -17.44 6.46
N ASN A 47 -10.08 -16.23 6.40
CA ASN A 47 -9.32 -14.98 6.26
C ASN A 47 -8.73 -14.49 7.59
N MET A 48 -9.30 -14.88 8.73
CA MET A 48 -8.71 -14.61 10.06
C MET A 48 -7.60 -15.59 10.43
N ALA A 49 -7.64 -16.82 9.92
CA ALA A 49 -6.64 -17.85 10.21
C ALA A 49 -5.28 -17.62 9.51
N ASN A 50 -5.17 -16.61 8.65
CA ASN A 50 -3.94 -16.27 7.92
C ASN A 50 -3.52 -14.81 8.18
N MET A 51 -3.65 -14.35 9.44
CA MET A 51 -3.01 -13.12 9.87
C MET A 51 -1.51 -13.36 9.92
N GLU A 52 -0.78 -12.71 9.02
CA GLU A 52 0.69 -12.73 9.02
C GLU A 52 1.24 -12.22 10.35
N ASP A 53 2.36 -12.75 10.84
CA ASP A 53 2.97 -12.19 12.05
C ASP A 53 3.36 -10.71 11.80
N PRO A 54 2.98 -9.76 12.67
CA PRO A 54 3.28 -8.35 12.43
C PRO A 54 4.75 -7.99 12.66
N ASN A 55 5.52 -8.79 13.41
CA ASN A 55 6.92 -8.49 13.71
C ASN A 55 7.84 -8.47 12.47
N PRO A 56 7.81 -9.46 11.55
CA PRO A 56 8.59 -9.38 10.32
C PRO A 56 8.17 -8.20 9.44
N ILE A 57 6.89 -7.83 9.41
CA ILE A 57 6.43 -6.64 8.68
C ILE A 57 7.05 -5.37 9.28
N MET A 58 7.03 -5.22 10.61
CA MET A 58 7.64 -4.08 11.29
C MET A 58 9.17 -4.02 11.04
N ALA A 59 9.85 -5.16 11.05
CA ALA A 59 11.28 -5.23 10.73
C ALA A 59 11.56 -4.79 9.29
N GLN A 60 10.75 -5.25 8.32
CA GLN A 60 10.84 -4.82 6.93
C GLN A 60 10.57 -3.32 6.75
N MET A 61 9.63 -2.75 7.52
CA MET A 61 9.39 -1.31 7.50
C MET A 61 10.60 -0.53 8.01
N ASN A 62 11.24 -0.99 9.08
CA ASN A 62 12.47 -0.36 9.59
C ASN A 62 13.60 -0.43 8.55
N GLN A 63 13.79 -1.56 7.88
CA GLN A 63 14.77 -1.70 6.81
C GLN A 63 14.51 -0.74 5.64
N ALA A 64 13.25 -0.60 5.22
CA ALA A 64 12.88 0.33 4.16
C ALA A 64 13.10 1.80 4.60
N LEU A 65 12.83 2.14 5.86
CA LEU A 65 13.15 3.46 6.42
C LEU A 65 14.66 3.72 6.49
N ASP A 66 15.47 2.71 6.80
CA ASP A 66 16.94 2.80 6.81
C ASP A 66 17.47 3.05 5.39
N ASP A 67 16.94 2.37 4.38
CA ASP A 67 17.32 2.62 2.99
C ASP A 67 16.94 4.04 2.53
N VAL A 68 15.72 4.50 2.86
CA VAL A 68 15.33 5.89 2.56
C VAL A 68 16.27 6.89 3.24
N THR A 69 16.64 6.66 4.52
CA THR A 69 17.62 7.49 5.23
C THR A 69 18.98 7.49 4.51
N ALA A 70 19.50 6.31 4.15
CA ALA A 70 20.81 6.19 3.50
C ALA A 70 20.83 6.92 2.15
N LYS A 71 19.77 6.76 1.35
CA LYS A 71 19.61 7.48 0.08
C LYS A 71 19.44 8.99 0.29
N SER A 72 18.72 9.42 1.32
CA SER A 72 18.60 10.83 1.68
C SER A 72 19.95 11.46 2.04
N GLN A 73 20.71 10.80 2.91
CA GLN A 73 22.05 11.25 3.32
C GLN A 73 23.01 11.35 2.14
N ALA A 74 22.88 10.46 1.15
CA ALA A 74 23.66 10.49 -0.07
C ALA A 74 23.12 11.46 -1.15
N ASN A 75 22.08 12.26 -0.85
CA ASN A 75 21.39 13.15 -1.79
C ASN A 75 20.82 12.43 -3.04
N LYS A 76 20.44 11.15 -2.87
CA LYS A 76 19.89 10.26 -3.92
C LYS A 76 18.39 10.03 -3.73
N LEU A 77 17.62 11.10 -3.50
CA LEU A 77 16.20 10.98 -3.12
C LEU A 77 15.33 10.26 -4.16
N THR A 78 15.63 10.37 -5.44
CA THR A 78 14.90 9.65 -6.49
C THR A 78 15.13 8.14 -6.45
N GLU A 79 16.30 7.70 -5.97
CA GLU A 79 16.62 6.28 -5.76
C GLU A 79 15.90 5.69 -4.55
N ALA A 80 15.34 6.51 -3.65
CA ALA A 80 14.58 6.08 -2.47
C ALA A 80 13.11 5.72 -2.79
N ARG A 81 12.62 6.02 -4.00
CA ARG A 81 11.23 5.76 -4.41
C ARG A 81 10.79 4.30 -4.24
N PRO A 82 11.58 3.28 -4.62
CA PRO A 82 11.18 1.89 -4.40
C PRO A 82 10.95 1.57 -2.92
N SER A 83 11.82 2.06 -2.04
CA SER A 83 11.74 1.83 -0.59
C SER A 83 10.55 2.56 0.03
N ALA A 84 10.26 3.79 -0.41
CA ALA A 84 9.06 4.51 0.02
C ALA A 84 7.76 3.86 -0.49
N SER A 85 7.75 3.33 -1.71
CA SER A 85 6.62 2.54 -2.23
C SER A 85 6.43 1.24 -1.43
N ASN A 86 7.53 0.56 -1.08
CA ASN A 86 7.49 -0.63 -0.24
C ASN A 86 6.89 -0.32 1.15
N LEU A 87 7.20 0.85 1.73
CA LEU A 87 6.56 1.27 2.99
C LEU A 87 5.03 1.35 2.89
N VAL A 88 4.48 1.80 1.75
CA VAL A 88 3.02 1.80 1.53
C VAL A 88 2.48 0.38 1.54
N THR A 89 3.12 -0.54 0.82
CA THR A 89 2.73 -1.95 0.77
C THR A 89 2.79 -2.62 2.14
N LEU A 90 3.88 -2.40 2.88
CA LEU A 90 4.07 -2.93 4.22
C LEU A 90 3.06 -2.35 5.21
N ASN A 91 2.78 -1.05 5.13
CA ASN A 91 1.76 -0.43 5.97
C ASN A 91 0.37 -1.02 5.72
N ASN A 92 0.01 -1.30 4.46
CA ASN A 92 -1.28 -1.91 4.15
C ASN A 92 -1.40 -3.31 4.78
N ARG A 93 -0.33 -4.11 4.75
CA ARG A 93 -0.28 -5.42 5.42
C ARG A 93 -0.34 -5.28 6.94
N LEU A 94 0.41 -4.33 7.50
CA LEU A 94 0.44 -4.12 8.95
C LEU A 94 -0.88 -3.54 9.49
N SER A 95 -1.64 -2.80 8.67
CA SER A 95 -2.81 -2.03 9.08
C SER A 95 -3.92 -2.88 9.72
N SER A 96 -4.07 -4.15 9.30
CA SER A 96 -5.05 -5.08 9.86
C SER A 96 -4.70 -5.60 11.25
N HIS A 97 -3.47 -5.37 11.72
CA HIS A 97 -3.02 -5.80 13.04
C HIS A 97 -3.24 -4.74 14.12
N PHE A 98 -3.52 -3.48 13.74
CA PHE A 98 -3.79 -2.41 14.69
C PHE A 98 -5.27 -2.39 15.10
N SER A 99 -5.52 -2.38 16.42
CA SER A 99 -6.85 -2.09 16.96
C SER A 99 -7.14 -0.58 17.02
N ASP A 100 -6.09 0.22 17.20
CA ASP A 100 -6.18 1.68 17.27
C ASP A 100 -6.25 2.28 15.85
N THR A 101 -7.47 2.65 15.45
CA THR A 101 -7.76 3.26 14.16
C THR A 101 -7.07 4.62 13.98
N GLY A 102 -6.98 5.43 15.04
CA GLY A 102 -6.31 6.73 15.00
C GLY A 102 -4.79 6.59 14.86
N PHE A 103 -4.19 5.56 15.46
CA PHE A 103 -2.79 5.23 15.22
C PHE A 103 -2.56 4.77 13.78
N ARG A 104 -3.36 3.81 13.29
CA ARG A 104 -3.28 3.29 11.92
C ARG A 104 -3.36 4.42 10.88
N ASP A 105 -4.31 5.33 11.04
CA ASP A 105 -4.53 6.41 10.09
C ASP A 105 -3.36 7.42 10.11
N ARG A 106 -2.81 7.75 11.29
CA ARG A 106 -1.61 8.59 11.41
C ARG A 106 -0.38 7.98 10.74
N LEU A 107 -0.17 6.67 10.93
CA LEU A 107 0.93 5.95 10.29
C LEU A 107 0.78 5.93 8.76
N SER A 108 -0.42 5.60 8.29
CA SER A 108 -0.75 5.62 6.85
C SER A 108 -0.55 7.00 6.23
N GLN A 109 -0.98 8.07 6.91
CA GLN A 109 -0.80 9.44 6.43
C GLN A 109 0.68 9.83 6.37
N ALA A 110 1.47 9.51 7.39
CA ALA A 110 2.90 9.81 7.41
C ALA A 110 3.65 9.09 6.28
N ILE A 111 3.35 7.81 6.04
CA ILE A 111 3.94 7.01 4.96
C ILE A 111 3.51 7.54 3.59
N THR A 112 2.24 7.91 3.43
CA THR A 112 1.74 8.50 2.18
C THR A 112 2.42 9.85 1.90
N ALA A 113 2.61 10.68 2.93
CA ALA A 113 3.31 11.96 2.81
C ALA A 113 4.77 11.76 2.41
N LEU A 114 5.49 10.81 3.04
CA LEU A 114 6.84 10.43 2.63
C LEU A 114 6.87 9.99 1.17
N ASN A 115 6.03 9.03 0.81
CA ASN A 115 5.97 8.50 -0.56
C ASN A 115 5.65 9.60 -1.58
N SER A 116 4.74 10.52 -1.27
CA SER A 116 4.43 11.66 -2.12
C SER A 116 5.65 12.58 -2.29
N GLU A 117 6.38 12.89 -1.21
CA GLU A 117 7.56 13.75 -1.24
C GLU A 117 8.66 13.20 -2.16
N VAL A 118 9.05 11.93 -2.00
CA VAL A 118 10.09 11.31 -2.87
C VAL A 118 9.66 11.12 -4.32
N ASN A 119 8.34 11.09 -4.59
CA ASN A 119 7.81 11.01 -5.95
C ASN A 119 7.65 12.37 -6.64
N LYS A 120 7.92 13.49 -5.96
CA LYS A 120 7.97 14.80 -6.63
C LYS A 120 9.03 14.83 -7.73
N PRO A 121 8.88 15.71 -8.75
CA PRO A 121 9.93 15.96 -9.73
C PRO A 121 11.24 16.42 -9.08
N THR A 122 11.12 17.23 -8.02
CA THR A 122 12.21 17.72 -7.19
C THR A 122 11.89 17.47 -5.71
N PRO A 123 12.22 16.29 -5.16
CA PRO A 123 11.99 15.97 -3.76
C PRO A 123 12.79 16.88 -2.83
N ASP A 124 12.18 17.31 -1.72
CA ASP A 124 12.88 18.08 -0.68
C ASP A 124 13.50 17.16 0.38
N LYS A 125 14.81 17.25 0.58
CA LYS A 125 15.56 16.41 1.52
C LYS A 125 15.07 16.56 2.96
N ALA A 126 14.85 17.81 3.40
CA ALA A 126 14.45 18.08 4.77
C ALA A 126 13.03 17.55 5.06
N ALA A 127 12.12 17.66 4.10
CA ALA A 127 10.78 17.11 4.18
C ALA A 127 10.81 15.57 4.24
N VAL A 128 11.64 14.91 3.42
CA VAL A 128 11.85 13.45 3.47
C VAL A 128 12.36 13.04 4.85
N GLU A 129 13.41 13.69 5.35
CA GLU A 129 14.02 13.37 6.65
C GLU A 129 13.03 13.55 7.80
N LYS A 130 12.25 14.63 7.77
CA LYS A 130 11.20 14.89 8.75
C LYS A 130 10.11 13.80 8.73
N GLN A 131 9.70 13.33 7.56
CA GLN A 131 8.69 12.26 7.49
C GLN A 131 9.26 10.92 7.95
N VAL A 132 10.51 10.60 7.61
CA VAL A 132 11.18 9.39 8.11
C VAL A 132 11.26 9.40 9.64
N GLU A 133 11.64 10.53 10.25
CA GLU A 133 11.66 10.68 11.71
C GLU A 133 10.27 10.48 12.31
N ASN A 134 9.23 11.10 11.73
CA ASN A 134 7.86 10.94 12.20
C ASN A 134 7.38 9.49 12.12
N ILE A 135 7.67 8.79 11.02
CA ILE A 135 7.32 7.38 10.86
C ILE A 135 8.09 6.52 11.88
N ARG A 136 9.40 6.74 12.06
CA ARG A 136 10.19 6.01 13.07
C ARG A 136 9.61 6.18 14.47
N ARG A 137 9.20 7.40 14.84
CA ARG A 137 8.53 7.65 16.12
C ARG A 137 7.21 6.86 16.23
N LEU A 138 6.39 6.84 15.18
CA LEU A 138 5.16 6.03 15.20
C LEU A 138 5.48 4.53 15.30
N MET A 139 6.53 4.06 14.64
CA MET A 139 6.96 2.66 14.69
C MET A 139 7.43 2.22 16.08
N THR A 140 7.91 3.12 16.95
CA THR A 140 8.20 2.76 18.35
C THR A 140 6.94 2.57 19.19
N GLU A 141 5.84 3.23 18.82
CA GLU A 141 4.54 3.07 19.45
C GLU A 141 3.78 1.84 18.93
N ALA A 142 4.08 1.39 17.70
CA ALA A 142 3.35 0.34 16.98
C ALA A 142 3.16 -0.96 17.77
N PRO A 143 4.17 -1.54 18.47
CA PRO A 143 3.98 -2.77 19.23
C PRO A 143 2.87 -2.68 20.29
N ASN A 144 2.70 -1.50 20.90
CA ASN A 144 1.68 -1.25 21.92
C ASN A 144 0.28 -0.97 21.33
N LYS A 145 0.16 -0.97 20.00
CA LYS A 145 -1.08 -0.70 19.26
C LYS A 145 -1.55 -1.91 18.45
N ILE A 146 -0.70 -2.94 18.36
CA ILE A 146 -1.03 -4.22 17.75
C ILE A 146 -1.97 -4.99 18.70
N MET A 147 -2.97 -5.63 18.13
CA MET A 147 -3.86 -6.53 18.86
C MET A 147 -3.05 -7.68 19.46
N ALA A 148 -3.17 -7.89 20.78
CA ALA A 148 -2.66 -9.12 21.38
C ALA A 148 -3.46 -10.30 20.80
N HIS A 149 -2.75 -11.25 20.18
CA HIS A 149 -3.31 -12.52 19.73
C HIS A 149 -3.41 -13.49 20.90
#